data_AF-A0A4Q5PUK5-F1
#
_entry.id   AF-A0A4Q5PUK5-F1
#
_cell.length_a   1.000
_cell.length_b   1.000
_cell.length_c   1.000
_cell.angle_alpha   90.00
_cell.angle_beta   90.00
_cell.angle_gamma   90.00
#
_symmetry.space_group_name_H-M   'P 1'
#
loop_
_entity.id
_entity.type
_entity.pdbx_description
1 polymer ?
#
loop_
_entity_poly.entity_id
_entity_poly.type
_entity_poly.pdbx_seq_one_letter_code
_entity_poly.pdbx_strand_id
1 'polypeptide(L)'
;MVTNAEIFARREAAIPRGIGHSTPISAQRALNAEVWDVEGKRYVDFAGGIAVLNTGHCHPHIMAAVRAQMENFTHTCFQVLLYESYVTLAERLNKLIPIDGDTKTAFFTTGAEATENAIKMARAATGRAGVIAFTGGFHGRTHMTMTMTGKVFPYKKGFGGAMPEVWHVPFPAAQLDVTVEESLKYLNFLFKADIDPVRVAALIIEPVQGEGGFHQAPPELMRALRKICDENGIVFIADEVQTGYGRTGKMFAMEHYDVKPDLITVAKSLAGGFPLSGVIGKAGIMDAADPGGLGGTYAGNPLAIAAAMAVLDVFEKEKLVDRANHIGER
;
A
#
# COMPACT_ATOMS: atom_id res chain seq x y z
N MET A 1 21.49 -17.41 27.05
CA MET A 1 20.61 -16.82 26.02
C MET A 1 21.08 -15.40 25.79
N VAL A 2 21.01 -14.89 24.56
CA VAL A 2 21.36 -13.50 24.26
C VAL A 2 20.30 -12.56 24.84
N THR A 3 20.71 -11.44 25.42
CA THR A 3 19.83 -10.42 26.02
C THR A 3 19.39 -9.38 24.99
N ASN A 4 18.31 -8.64 25.30
CA ASN A 4 17.87 -7.51 24.48
C ASN A 4 19.00 -6.46 24.33
N ALA A 5 19.72 -6.18 25.42
CA ALA A 5 20.83 -5.22 25.44
C ALA A 5 22.01 -5.64 24.55
N GLU A 6 22.40 -6.92 24.58
CA GLU A 6 23.47 -7.45 23.72
C GLU A 6 23.10 -7.40 22.24
N ILE A 7 21.84 -7.72 21.88
CA ILE A 7 21.36 -7.59 20.49
C ILE A 7 21.38 -6.13 20.05
N PHE A 8 20.92 -5.22 20.90
CA PHE A 8 20.91 -3.79 20.60
C PHE A 8 22.33 -3.25 20.37
N ALA A 9 23.30 -3.64 21.21
CA ALA A 9 24.69 -3.25 21.01
C ALA A 9 25.27 -3.77 19.67
N ARG A 10 24.98 -5.03 19.32
CA ARG A 10 25.37 -5.60 18.03
C ARG A 10 24.68 -4.89 16.86
N ARG A 11 23.42 -4.49 17.02
CA ARG A 11 22.69 -3.70 16.02
C ARG A 11 23.36 -2.37 15.78
N GLU A 12 23.73 -1.63 16.83
CA GLU A 12 24.43 -0.33 16.69
C GLU A 12 25.77 -0.48 15.96
N ALA A 13 26.48 -1.60 16.18
CA ALA A 13 27.73 -1.88 15.50
C ALA A 13 27.56 -2.32 14.04
N ALA A 14 26.47 -3.02 13.70
CA ALA A 14 26.33 -3.72 12.42
C ALA A 14 25.33 -3.06 11.44
N ILE A 15 24.38 -2.26 11.90
CA ILE A 15 23.25 -1.76 11.10
C ILE A 15 23.28 -0.23 11.02
N PRO A 16 23.09 0.36 9.83
CA PRO A 16 23.00 1.81 9.69
C PRO A 16 21.95 2.43 10.63
N ARG A 17 22.32 3.49 11.35
CA ARG A 17 21.41 4.25 12.24
C ARG A 17 20.14 4.78 11.56
N GLY A 18 20.14 4.92 10.23
CA GLY A 18 18.97 5.36 9.46
C GLY A 18 17.79 4.38 9.52
N ILE A 19 18.03 3.10 9.82
CA ILE A 19 17.00 2.11 10.09
C ILE A 19 16.61 2.26 11.58
N GLY A 20 15.71 3.19 11.86
CA GLY A 20 15.20 3.45 13.20
C GLY A 20 14.30 2.32 13.72
N HIS A 21 14.19 2.21 15.04
CA HIS A 21 13.34 1.27 15.76
C HIS A 21 12.63 2.01 16.90
N SER A 22 11.40 1.61 17.20
CA SER A 22 10.59 2.27 18.24
C SER A 22 10.92 1.78 19.64
N THR A 23 11.52 0.58 19.77
CA THR A 23 11.84 -0.05 21.06
C THR A 23 13.14 -0.84 20.96
N PRO A 24 13.88 -1.03 22.06
CA PRO A 24 15.04 -1.92 22.13
C PRO A 24 14.65 -3.41 22.37
N ILE A 25 13.42 -3.79 22.02
CA ILE A 25 12.88 -5.15 22.25
C ILE A 25 13.16 -6.01 21.01
N SER A 26 13.74 -7.19 21.23
CA SER A 26 14.08 -8.15 20.18
C SER A 26 13.13 -9.34 20.22
N ALA A 27 12.25 -9.45 19.22
CA ALA A 27 11.29 -10.54 19.13
C ALA A 27 11.99 -11.90 18.93
N GLN A 28 11.57 -12.91 19.69
CA GLN A 28 12.00 -14.30 19.54
C GLN A 28 10.88 -15.20 19.02
N ARG A 29 9.65 -14.95 19.46
CA ARG A 29 8.45 -15.71 19.06
C ARG A 29 7.27 -14.75 18.95
N ALA A 30 6.35 -15.02 18.03
CA ALA A 30 5.07 -14.32 17.97
C ALA A 30 3.97 -15.29 17.58
N LEU A 31 2.74 -15.03 18.04
CA LEU A 31 1.56 -15.81 17.74
C LEU A 31 0.32 -14.94 17.90
N ASN A 32 -0.53 -14.89 16.87
CA ASN A 32 -1.74 -14.06 16.87
C ASN A 32 -1.42 -12.60 17.22
N ALA A 33 -1.91 -12.06 18.34
CA ALA A 33 -1.66 -10.68 18.78
C ALA A 33 -0.56 -10.59 19.86
N GLU A 34 0.23 -11.64 20.06
CA GLU A 34 1.23 -11.72 21.12
C GLU A 34 2.65 -11.87 20.57
N VAL A 35 3.60 -11.21 21.24
CA VAL A 35 5.04 -11.29 20.95
C VAL A 35 5.79 -11.61 22.24
N TRP A 36 6.78 -12.49 22.15
CA TRP A 36 7.74 -12.79 23.21
C TRP A 36 9.12 -12.37 22.76
N ASP A 37 9.82 -11.63 23.61
CA ASP A 37 11.21 -11.26 23.35
C ASP A 37 12.21 -12.38 23.71
N VAL A 38 13.48 -12.14 23.44
CA VAL A 38 14.58 -13.09 23.70
C VAL A 38 14.83 -13.37 25.19
N GLU A 39 14.25 -12.56 26.09
CA GLU A 39 14.32 -12.72 27.54
C GLU A 39 13.05 -13.37 28.11
N GLY A 40 12.09 -13.74 27.25
CA GLY A 40 10.85 -14.42 27.59
C GLY A 40 9.71 -13.50 28.02
N LYS A 41 9.89 -12.17 27.97
CA LYS A 41 8.83 -11.22 28.31
C LYS A 41 7.78 -11.19 27.20
N ARG A 42 6.51 -11.29 27.61
CA ARG A 42 5.34 -11.28 26.71
C ARG A 42 4.76 -9.89 26.56
N TYR A 43 4.35 -9.55 25.34
CA TYR A 43 3.74 -8.30 24.93
C TYR A 43 2.47 -8.56 24.12
N VAL A 44 1.49 -7.64 24.23
CA VAL A 44 0.37 -7.56 23.28
C VAL A 44 0.76 -6.59 22.17
N ASP A 45 0.65 -7.02 20.92
CA ASP A 45 1.06 -6.27 19.75
C ASP A 45 -0.10 -5.43 19.19
N PHE A 46 -0.08 -4.14 19.49
CA PHE A 46 -0.98 -3.15 18.90
C PHE A 46 -0.45 -2.52 17.61
N ALA A 47 0.79 -2.82 17.20
CA ALA A 47 1.38 -2.32 15.97
C ALA A 47 1.04 -3.21 14.77
N GLY A 48 0.96 -4.53 14.98
CA GLY A 48 0.65 -5.52 13.93
C GLY A 48 1.63 -5.44 12.76
N GLY A 49 2.92 -5.17 13.05
CA GLY A 49 3.93 -4.95 12.02
C GLY A 49 3.67 -3.75 11.11
N ILE A 50 3.02 -2.70 11.64
CA ILE A 50 2.54 -1.53 10.88
C ILE A 50 1.43 -1.94 9.91
N ALA A 51 0.31 -2.44 10.47
CA ALA A 51 -0.88 -2.88 9.73
C ALA A 51 -0.63 -3.98 8.67
N VAL A 52 0.38 -4.82 8.89
CA VAL A 52 0.73 -5.99 8.04
C VAL A 52 0.03 -7.25 8.52
N LEU A 53 -0.26 -7.36 9.81
CA LEU A 53 -0.68 -8.60 10.44
C LEU A 53 -2.15 -8.58 10.84
N ASN A 54 -3.05 -8.23 9.90
CA ASN A 54 -4.49 -8.25 10.15
C ASN A 54 -5.01 -9.66 10.51
N THR A 55 -4.34 -10.71 10.04
CA THR A 55 -4.60 -12.12 10.37
C THR A 55 -3.85 -12.61 11.62
N GLY A 56 -3.10 -11.73 12.28
CA GLY A 56 -2.19 -12.08 13.37
C GLY A 56 -0.89 -12.77 12.94
N HIS A 57 0.06 -12.86 13.88
CA HIS A 57 1.34 -13.53 13.69
C HIS A 57 1.17 -15.03 13.48
N CYS A 58 1.88 -15.57 12.49
CA CYS A 58 2.02 -17.02 12.22
C CYS A 58 0.69 -17.77 12.12
N HIS A 59 -0.30 -17.20 11.42
CA HIS A 59 -1.60 -17.85 11.23
C HIS A 59 -1.45 -19.28 10.66
N PRO A 60 -1.99 -20.33 11.30
CA PRO A 60 -1.73 -21.72 10.91
C PRO A 60 -2.07 -22.05 9.45
N HIS A 61 -3.20 -21.51 8.95
CA HIS A 61 -3.61 -21.73 7.56
C HIS A 61 -2.63 -21.12 6.55
N ILE A 62 -2.12 -19.91 6.84
CA ILE A 62 -1.15 -19.21 5.99
C ILE A 62 0.19 -19.95 6.01
N MET A 63 0.67 -20.33 7.20
CA MET A 63 1.93 -21.06 7.36
C MET A 63 1.90 -22.42 6.67
N ALA A 64 0.76 -23.11 6.68
CA ALA A 64 0.59 -24.37 5.96
C ALA A 64 0.65 -24.19 4.44
N ALA A 65 -0.02 -23.17 3.89
CA ALA A 65 0.01 -22.87 2.46
C ALA A 65 1.43 -22.54 1.96
N VAL A 66 2.16 -21.72 2.72
CA VAL A 66 3.56 -21.38 2.40
C VAL A 66 4.46 -22.62 2.45
N ARG A 67 4.35 -23.43 3.51
CA ARG A 67 5.12 -24.67 3.63
C ARG A 67 4.88 -25.60 2.45
N ALA A 68 3.62 -25.78 2.04
CA ALA A 68 3.28 -26.61 0.89
C ALA A 68 3.90 -26.09 -0.42
N GLN A 69 3.92 -24.77 -0.63
CA GLN A 69 4.56 -24.18 -1.82
C GLN A 69 6.08 -24.39 -1.82
N MET A 70 6.74 -24.33 -0.64
CA MET A 70 8.19 -24.53 -0.52
C MET A 70 8.65 -25.91 -1.01
N GLU A 71 7.81 -26.94 -0.90
CA GLU A 71 8.13 -28.30 -1.38
C GLU A 71 8.13 -28.41 -2.91
N ASN A 72 7.56 -27.43 -3.62
CA ASN A 72 7.53 -27.40 -5.08
C ASN A 72 8.65 -26.51 -5.64
N PHE A 73 8.60 -25.22 -5.33
CA PHE A 73 9.60 -24.23 -5.74
C PHE A 73 9.44 -22.93 -4.98
N THR A 74 10.56 -22.24 -4.79
CA THR A 74 10.60 -20.93 -4.10
C THR A 74 10.60 -19.75 -5.07
N HIS A 75 11.09 -19.95 -6.29
CA HIS A 75 11.23 -18.90 -7.29
C HIS A 75 11.48 -19.44 -8.70
N THR A 76 10.78 -18.88 -9.70
CA THR A 76 11.02 -19.16 -11.13
C THR A 76 11.09 -17.89 -11.99
N CYS A 77 10.94 -16.71 -11.37
CA CYS A 77 10.63 -15.43 -12.02
C CYS A 77 9.40 -15.53 -12.94
N PHE A 78 8.27 -14.92 -12.55
CA PHE A 78 7.01 -15.03 -13.32
C PHE A 78 7.16 -14.58 -14.78
N GLN A 79 8.03 -13.60 -15.02
CA GLN A 79 8.33 -13.07 -16.35
C GLN A 79 9.11 -14.06 -17.25
N VAL A 80 9.68 -15.12 -16.67
CA VAL A 80 10.44 -16.16 -17.37
C VAL A 80 9.63 -17.46 -17.43
N LEU A 81 9.16 -17.94 -16.27
CA LEU A 81 8.34 -19.14 -16.16
C LEU A 81 7.12 -18.84 -15.29
N LEU A 82 5.95 -18.88 -15.94
CA LEU A 82 4.65 -18.67 -15.32
C LEU A 82 4.34 -19.75 -14.28
N TYR A 83 3.52 -19.40 -13.29
CA TYR A 83 2.90 -20.34 -12.37
C TYR A 83 1.45 -19.94 -12.14
N GLU A 84 0.58 -20.96 -12.15
CA GLU A 84 -0.88 -20.81 -12.11
C GLU A 84 -1.35 -19.98 -10.90
N SER A 85 -0.73 -20.17 -9.74
CA SER A 85 -1.16 -19.49 -8.50
C SER A 85 -1.07 -17.97 -8.57
N TYR A 86 -0.17 -17.40 -9.38
CA TYR A 86 -0.13 -15.96 -9.65
C TYR A 86 -1.42 -15.52 -10.34
N VAL A 87 -1.80 -16.25 -11.40
CA VAL A 87 -3.00 -15.96 -12.21
C VAL A 87 -4.25 -16.12 -11.35
N THR A 88 -4.35 -17.20 -10.57
CA THR A 88 -5.49 -17.43 -9.67
C THR A 88 -5.64 -16.32 -8.63
N LEU A 89 -4.54 -15.86 -8.03
CA LEU A 89 -4.62 -14.73 -7.08
C LEU A 89 -5.06 -13.44 -7.78
N ALA A 90 -4.52 -13.15 -8.96
CA ALA A 90 -4.94 -12.01 -9.76
C ALA A 90 -6.45 -12.04 -10.07
N GLU A 91 -6.98 -13.20 -10.49
CA GLU A 91 -8.42 -13.37 -10.76
C GLU A 91 -9.28 -13.15 -9.52
N ARG A 92 -8.84 -13.64 -8.35
CA ARG A 92 -9.56 -13.40 -7.08
C ARG A 92 -9.56 -11.92 -6.71
N LEU A 93 -8.43 -11.24 -6.83
CA LEU A 93 -8.34 -9.81 -6.51
C LEU A 93 -9.13 -8.96 -7.50
N ASN A 94 -9.10 -9.27 -8.80
CA ASN A 94 -9.89 -8.59 -9.83
C ASN A 94 -11.40 -8.64 -9.52
N LYS A 95 -11.89 -9.73 -8.92
CA LYS A 95 -13.31 -9.88 -8.51
C LYS A 95 -13.65 -9.13 -7.22
N LEU A 96 -12.68 -8.95 -6.32
CA LEU A 96 -12.90 -8.36 -5.00
C LEU A 96 -12.75 -6.84 -4.97
N ILE A 97 -11.98 -6.28 -5.89
CA ILE A 97 -11.61 -4.86 -5.86
C ILE A 97 -12.81 -3.95 -6.17
N PRO A 98 -13.01 -2.82 -5.47
CA PRO A 98 -14.10 -1.89 -5.75
C PRO A 98 -13.74 -0.95 -6.92
N ILE A 99 -13.57 -1.51 -8.12
CA ILE A 99 -13.33 -0.77 -9.38
C ILE A 99 -14.36 -1.21 -10.42
N ASP A 100 -14.90 -0.28 -11.19
CA ASP A 100 -15.87 -0.58 -12.23
C ASP A 100 -15.20 -1.12 -13.50
N GLY A 101 -15.87 -2.07 -14.16
CA GLY A 101 -15.46 -2.64 -15.44
C GLY A 101 -14.41 -3.75 -15.33
N ASP A 102 -13.79 -4.07 -16.46
CA ASP A 102 -12.77 -5.11 -16.52
C ASP A 102 -11.49 -4.66 -15.82
N THR A 103 -10.99 -5.49 -14.90
CA THR A 103 -9.79 -5.22 -14.11
C THR A 103 -8.69 -6.22 -14.39
N LYS A 104 -7.45 -5.76 -14.20
CA LYS A 104 -6.25 -6.60 -14.21
C LYS A 104 -5.40 -6.31 -12.98
N THR A 105 -4.54 -7.27 -12.64
CA THR A 105 -3.63 -7.20 -11.49
C THR A 105 -2.20 -7.45 -11.92
N ALA A 106 -1.27 -6.67 -11.38
CA ALA A 106 0.17 -6.92 -11.42
C ALA A 106 0.74 -6.95 -10.00
N PHE A 107 1.61 -7.91 -9.68
CA PHE A 107 2.23 -8.04 -8.37
C PHE A 107 3.67 -7.54 -8.37
N PHE A 108 4.12 -7.07 -7.20
CA PHE A 108 5.48 -6.64 -6.89
C PHE A 108 5.85 -7.10 -5.46
N THR A 109 6.91 -6.58 -4.85
CA THR A 109 7.38 -7.03 -3.53
C THR A 109 6.93 -6.10 -2.40
N THR A 110 6.98 -4.79 -2.62
CA THR A 110 6.77 -3.75 -1.61
C THR A 110 5.69 -2.75 -2.02
N GLY A 111 5.06 -2.11 -1.04
CA GLY A 111 4.09 -1.04 -1.33
C GLY A 111 4.68 0.10 -2.17
N ALA A 112 5.97 0.41 -2.00
CA ALA A 112 6.65 1.41 -2.81
C ALA A 112 6.76 1.00 -4.28
N GLU A 113 7.06 -0.27 -4.58
CA GLU A 113 7.05 -0.75 -5.98
C GLU A 113 5.66 -0.71 -6.59
N ALA A 114 4.62 -1.03 -5.80
CA ALA A 114 3.24 -0.93 -6.26
C ALA A 114 2.88 0.52 -6.62
N THR A 115 3.18 1.49 -5.75
CA THR A 115 2.90 2.90 -6.02
C THR A 115 3.74 3.46 -7.16
N GLU A 116 5.00 3.07 -7.31
CA GLU A 116 5.79 3.43 -8.50
C GLU A 116 5.20 2.86 -9.79
N ASN A 117 4.79 1.59 -9.80
CA ASN A 117 4.22 0.98 -10.99
C ASN A 117 2.82 1.52 -11.32
N ALA A 118 2.02 1.92 -10.32
CA ALA A 118 0.78 2.61 -10.57
C ALA A 118 1.00 3.95 -11.29
N ILE A 119 2.03 4.71 -10.90
CA ILE A 119 2.44 5.92 -11.64
C ILE A 119 2.94 5.58 -13.05
N LYS A 120 3.75 4.53 -13.23
CA LYS A 120 4.21 4.11 -14.55
C LYS A 120 3.03 3.75 -15.47
N MET A 121 2.07 2.98 -14.98
CA MET A 121 0.86 2.60 -15.72
C MET A 121 0.03 3.84 -16.09
N ALA A 122 -0.18 4.76 -15.14
CA ALA A 122 -0.89 6.00 -15.41
C ALA A 122 -0.19 6.87 -16.47
N ARG A 123 1.14 7.00 -16.39
CA ARG A 123 1.93 7.74 -17.39
C ARG A 123 1.89 7.07 -18.77
N ALA A 124 1.99 5.75 -18.83
CA ALA A 124 1.89 5.00 -20.08
C ALA A 124 0.50 5.16 -20.73
N ALA A 125 -0.58 5.04 -19.93
CA ALA A 125 -1.95 5.16 -20.43
C ALA A 125 -2.32 6.56 -20.91
N THR A 126 -1.77 7.60 -20.26
CA THR A 126 -2.14 8.99 -20.55
C THR A 126 -1.16 9.70 -21.49
N GLY A 127 0.08 9.22 -21.60
CA GLY A 127 1.17 9.93 -22.28
C GLY A 127 1.64 11.19 -21.55
N ARG A 128 1.31 11.32 -20.26
CA ARG A 128 1.53 12.51 -19.43
C ARG A 128 2.52 12.21 -18.31
N ALA A 129 3.07 13.24 -17.66
CA ALA A 129 4.09 13.06 -16.64
C ALA A 129 3.72 13.61 -15.24
N GLY A 130 2.81 14.58 -15.16
CA GLY A 130 2.42 15.21 -13.90
C GLY A 130 1.76 14.26 -12.90
N VAL A 131 2.12 14.39 -11.63
CA VAL A 131 1.53 13.64 -10.52
C VAL A 131 1.14 14.59 -9.39
N ILE A 132 -0.08 14.42 -8.87
CA ILE A 132 -0.58 15.16 -7.71
C ILE A 132 -0.74 14.20 -6.54
N ALA A 133 -0.13 14.54 -5.41
CA ALA A 133 -0.26 13.86 -4.13
C ALA A 133 -0.70 14.86 -3.05
N PHE A 134 -0.80 14.43 -1.80
CA PHE A 134 -1.26 15.28 -0.70
C PHE A 134 -0.20 15.49 0.39
N THR A 135 -0.22 16.65 1.05
CA THR A 135 0.54 16.86 2.29
C THR A 135 0.13 15.80 3.33
N GLY A 136 1.07 15.38 4.18
CA GLY A 136 0.82 14.31 5.16
C GLY A 136 0.81 12.89 4.59
N GLY A 137 0.63 12.71 3.27
CA GLY A 137 0.57 11.39 2.64
C GLY A 137 1.90 10.63 2.70
N PHE A 138 1.84 9.30 2.69
CA PHE A 138 3.01 8.42 2.68
C PHE A 138 2.84 7.29 1.66
N HIS A 139 3.68 7.33 0.62
CA HIS A 139 3.59 6.39 -0.50
C HIS A 139 4.82 5.48 -0.63
N GLY A 140 5.83 5.66 0.23
CA GLY A 140 7.04 4.85 0.24
C GLY A 140 8.33 5.64 0.44
N ARG A 141 9.46 4.96 0.24
CA ARG A 141 10.81 5.50 0.47
C ARG A 141 11.77 5.31 -0.72
N THR A 142 11.28 4.82 -1.86
CA THR A 142 12.01 4.86 -3.13
C THR A 142 11.99 6.28 -3.69
N HIS A 143 12.78 6.61 -4.70
CA HIS A 143 12.97 8.01 -5.09
C HIS A 143 11.68 8.70 -5.58
N MET A 144 10.84 7.99 -6.37
CA MET A 144 9.54 8.53 -6.80
C MET A 144 8.54 8.60 -5.63
N THR A 145 8.47 7.57 -4.78
CA THR A 145 7.51 7.52 -3.67
C THR A 145 7.85 8.44 -2.51
N MET A 146 9.13 8.62 -2.23
CA MET A 146 9.66 9.66 -1.35
C MET A 146 9.29 11.05 -1.89
N THR A 147 9.32 11.24 -3.21
CA THR A 147 8.89 12.49 -3.83
C THR A 147 7.40 12.73 -3.58
N MET A 148 6.55 11.72 -3.82
CA MET A 148 5.10 11.79 -3.55
C MET A 148 4.75 11.88 -2.06
N THR A 149 5.61 11.42 -1.15
CA THR A 149 5.40 11.51 0.30
C THR A 149 5.39 12.97 0.76
N GLY A 150 4.31 13.35 1.46
CA GLY A 150 3.97 14.71 1.87
C GLY A 150 4.56 15.16 3.20
N LYS A 151 5.67 14.56 3.65
CA LYS A 151 6.34 14.88 4.92
C LYS A 151 7.87 14.86 4.78
N VAL A 152 8.53 15.97 5.15
CA VAL A 152 9.97 16.17 4.90
C VAL A 152 10.85 15.33 5.81
N PHE A 153 10.60 15.34 7.12
CA PHE A 153 11.37 14.55 8.10
C PHE A 153 10.53 13.40 8.63
N PRO A 154 11.05 12.16 8.69
CA PRO A 154 12.41 11.73 8.34
C PRO A 154 12.56 11.25 6.87
N TYR A 155 11.55 11.42 6.02
CA TYR A 155 11.47 10.69 4.76
C TYR A 155 12.25 11.30 3.59
N LYS A 156 12.47 12.62 3.57
CA LYS A 156 13.06 13.37 2.45
C LYS A 156 14.34 14.12 2.84
N LYS A 157 14.43 14.57 4.09
CA LYS A 157 15.53 15.41 4.58
C LYS A 157 16.88 14.71 4.39
N GLY A 158 17.72 15.26 3.51
CA GLY A 158 19.08 14.78 3.26
C GLY A 158 19.21 13.75 2.13
N PHE A 159 18.14 13.41 1.40
CA PHE A 159 18.15 12.41 0.32
C PHE A 159 18.10 12.99 -1.10
N GLY A 160 18.38 14.28 -1.26
CA GLY A 160 18.46 14.96 -2.56
C GLY A 160 17.17 15.65 -3.00
N GLY A 161 17.15 16.10 -4.26
CA GLY A 161 16.02 16.80 -4.87
C GLY A 161 14.84 15.86 -5.15
N ALA A 162 13.64 16.44 -5.16
CA ALA A 162 12.42 15.75 -5.59
C ALA A 162 12.48 15.40 -7.08
N MET A 163 11.85 14.31 -7.48
CA MET A 163 11.56 14.04 -8.89
C MET A 163 10.72 15.18 -9.48
N PRO A 164 10.99 15.59 -10.74
CA PRO A 164 10.21 16.64 -11.37
C PRO A 164 8.77 16.21 -11.58
N GLU A 165 7.90 17.21 -11.75
CA GLU A 165 6.48 17.05 -12.02
C GLU A 165 5.68 16.27 -10.97
N VAL A 166 5.99 16.51 -9.69
CA VAL A 166 5.19 16.05 -8.55
C VAL A 166 4.85 17.22 -7.66
N TRP A 167 3.57 17.39 -7.37
CA TRP A 167 3.06 18.47 -6.52
C TRP A 167 2.20 17.93 -5.39
N HIS A 168 2.10 18.73 -4.32
CA HIS A 168 1.30 18.40 -3.14
C HIS A 168 0.17 19.41 -2.97
N VAL A 169 -1.03 18.91 -2.75
CA VAL A 169 -2.19 19.69 -2.29
C VAL A 169 -2.35 19.49 -0.78
N PRO A 170 -2.74 20.52 0.00
CA PRO A 170 -3.07 20.34 1.41
C PRO A 170 -4.14 19.27 1.61
N PHE A 171 -3.90 18.28 2.47
CA PHE A 171 -4.93 17.29 2.83
C PHE A 171 -5.93 17.89 3.82
N PRO A 172 -7.24 17.77 3.58
CA PRO A 172 -8.24 18.32 4.49
C PRO A 172 -8.40 17.41 5.71
N ALA A 173 -8.07 17.96 6.87
CA ALA A 173 -8.26 17.32 8.16
C ALA A 173 -8.49 18.40 9.22
N ALA A 174 -9.47 18.20 10.09
CA ALA A 174 -9.79 19.15 11.16
C ALA A 174 -8.59 19.42 12.08
N GLN A 175 -7.76 18.39 12.33
CA GLN A 175 -6.55 18.49 13.15
C GLN A 175 -5.43 19.32 12.49
N LEU A 176 -5.50 19.52 11.18
CA LEU A 176 -4.53 20.32 10.42
C LEU A 176 -5.05 21.73 10.11
N ASP A 177 -6.27 22.05 10.52
CA ASP A 177 -6.96 23.29 10.16
C ASP A 177 -7.02 23.51 8.63
N VAL A 178 -7.32 22.43 7.90
CA VAL A 178 -7.48 22.45 6.44
C VAL A 178 -8.85 21.90 6.09
N THR A 179 -9.64 22.71 5.40
CA THR A 179 -10.96 22.35 4.88
C THR A 179 -10.88 21.78 3.47
N VAL A 180 -11.92 21.06 3.04
CA VAL A 180 -12.03 20.55 1.66
C VAL A 180 -12.02 21.69 0.64
N GLU A 181 -12.69 22.80 0.94
CA GLU A 181 -12.71 23.98 0.06
C GLU A 181 -11.30 24.54 -0.17
N GLU A 182 -10.48 24.61 0.89
CA GLU A 182 -9.10 25.04 0.77
C GLU A 182 -8.27 24.08 -0.07
N SER A 183 -8.37 22.77 0.14
CA SER A 183 -7.69 21.78 -0.70
C SER A 183 -8.04 21.96 -2.19
N LEU A 184 -9.32 22.11 -2.52
CA LEU A 184 -9.76 22.31 -3.90
C LEU A 184 -9.33 23.66 -4.47
N LYS A 185 -9.32 24.72 -3.65
CA LYS A 185 -8.79 26.04 -4.04
C LYS A 185 -7.31 25.96 -4.38
N TYR A 186 -6.49 25.30 -3.56
CA TYR A 186 -5.06 25.12 -3.83
C TYR A 186 -4.80 24.24 -5.04
N LEU A 187 -5.60 23.19 -5.26
CA LEU A 187 -5.54 22.39 -6.49
C LEU A 187 -5.84 23.24 -7.74
N ASN A 188 -6.83 24.14 -7.68
CA ASN A 188 -7.12 25.07 -8.77
C ASN A 188 -5.99 26.08 -8.99
N PHE A 189 -5.35 26.57 -7.92
CA PHE A 189 -4.17 27.42 -8.07
C PHE A 189 -3.00 26.68 -8.73
N LEU A 190 -2.73 25.44 -8.30
CA LEU A 190 -1.73 24.56 -8.91
C LEU A 190 -2.00 24.41 -10.42
N PHE A 191 -3.25 24.15 -10.81
CA PHE A 191 -3.62 24.02 -12.22
C PHE A 191 -3.44 25.28 -13.06
N LYS A 192 -3.51 26.46 -12.44
CA LYS A 192 -3.36 27.75 -13.12
C LYS A 192 -1.91 28.25 -13.16
N ALA A 193 -1.11 27.87 -12.16
CA ALA A 193 0.22 28.43 -11.96
C ALA A 193 1.35 27.48 -12.39
N ASP A 194 1.21 26.19 -12.08
CA ASP A 194 2.35 25.26 -12.12
C ASP A 194 2.20 24.16 -13.17
N ILE A 195 0.99 23.62 -13.37
CA ILE A 195 0.75 22.53 -14.31
C ILE A 195 -0.63 22.58 -14.96
N ASP A 196 -0.68 22.56 -16.28
CA ASP A 196 -1.92 22.34 -17.02
C ASP A 196 -2.54 20.98 -16.64
N PRO A 197 -3.81 20.90 -16.21
CA PRO A 197 -4.44 19.62 -15.85
C PRO A 197 -4.39 18.56 -16.95
N VAL A 198 -4.34 18.93 -18.24
CA VAL A 198 -4.18 17.94 -19.34
C VAL A 198 -2.78 17.32 -19.41
N ARG A 199 -1.82 17.81 -18.62
CA ARG A 199 -0.48 17.23 -18.45
C ARG A 199 -0.35 16.38 -17.18
N VAL A 200 -1.42 16.25 -16.40
CA VAL A 200 -1.43 15.39 -15.20
C VAL A 200 -1.81 13.98 -15.61
N ALA A 201 -0.92 13.03 -15.33
CA ALA A 201 -1.13 11.61 -15.53
C ALA A 201 -1.97 11.01 -14.40
N ALA A 202 -1.64 11.37 -13.15
CA ALA A 202 -2.22 10.72 -11.99
C ALA A 202 -2.47 11.69 -10.83
N LEU A 203 -3.54 11.42 -10.09
CA LEU A 203 -3.77 11.95 -8.75
C LEU A 203 -3.86 10.76 -7.79
N ILE A 204 -2.99 10.73 -6.78
CA ILE A 204 -2.90 9.65 -5.79
C ILE A 204 -3.30 10.13 -4.41
N ILE A 205 -4.13 9.34 -3.72
CA ILE A 205 -4.62 9.63 -2.37
C ILE A 205 -4.78 8.34 -1.56
N GLU A 206 -4.45 8.38 -0.26
CA GLU A 206 -4.84 7.33 0.69
C GLU A 206 -6.29 7.60 1.14
N PRO A 207 -7.23 6.63 1.07
CA PRO A 207 -8.60 6.84 1.57
C PRO A 207 -8.64 7.21 3.07
N VAL A 208 -7.67 6.71 3.83
CA VAL A 208 -7.32 7.18 5.17
C VAL A 208 -5.80 7.32 5.22
N GLN A 209 -5.28 8.54 5.40
CA GLN A 209 -3.84 8.75 5.52
C GLN A 209 -3.28 8.01 6.73
N GLY A 210 -2.36 7.08 6.53
CA GLY A 210 -1.74 6.32 7.62
C GLY A 210 -0.76 7.19 8.41
N GLU A 211 0.46 7.30 7.90
CA GLU A 211 1.56 8.05 8.55
C GLU A 211 1.28 9.56 8.72
N GLY A 212 0.29 10.07 7.99
CA GLY A 212 -0.20 11.45 8.10
C GLY A 212 -0.94 11.72 9.41
N GLY A 213 -1.50 10.70 10.07
CA GLY A 213 -2.21 10.84 11.34
C GLY A 213 -3.57 10.14 11.42
N PHE A 214 -3.81 9.12 10.59
CA PHE A 214 -5.09 8.40 10.48
C PHE A 214 -6.25 9.33 10.09
N HIS A 215 -5.96 10.29 9.20
CA HIS A 215 -6.95 11.25 8.70
C HIS A 215 -7.77 10.63 7.56
N GLN A 216 -9.07 10.47 7.76
CA GLN A 216 -9.99 10.00 6.73
C GLN A 216 -10.19 11.06 5.65
N ALA A 217 -10.12 10.67 4.37
CA ALA A 217 -10.46 11.57 3.27
C ALA A 217 -11.97 11.89 3.33
N PRO A 218 -12.38 13.16 3.38
CA PRO A 218 -13.80 13.50 3.40
C PRO A 218 -14.52 13.04 2.13
N PRO A 219 -15.74 12.46 2.21
CA PRO A 219 -16.46 11.99 1.02
C PRO A 219 -16.67 13.06 -0.06
N GLU A 220 -16.89 14.31 0.33
CA GLU A 220 -17.01 15.44 -0.56
C GLU A 220 -15.71 15.76 -1.32
N LEU A 221 -14.54 15.54 -0.70
CA LEU A 221 -13.25 15.63 -1.39
C LEU A 221 -13.17 14.53 -2.46
N MET A 222 -13.46 13.28 -2.08
CA MET A 222 -13.37 12.13 -3.00
C MET A 222 -14.27 12.29 -4.22
N ARG A 223 -15.51 12.80 -4.04
CA ARG A 223 -16.41 13.18 -5.15
C ARG A 223 -15.84 14.28 -6.04
N ALA A 224 -15.31 15.35 -5.45
CA ALA A 224 -14.71 16.45 -6.20
C ALA A 224 -13.48 16.00 -7.00
N LEU A 225 -12.61 15.20 -6.39
CA LEU A 225 -11.41 14.64 -7.05
C LEU A 225 -11.78 13.71 -8.19
N ARG A 226 -12.77 12.82 -8.00
CA ARG A 226 -13.27 11.94 -9.07
C ARG A 226 -13.75 12.76 -10.27
N LYS A 227 -14.59 13.77 -10.02
CA LYS A 227 -15.09 14.67 -11.07
C LYS A 227 -13.95 15.37 -11.82
N ILE A 228 -12.97 15.93 -11.09
CA ILE A 228 -11.80 16.58 -11.68
C ILE A 228 -11.01 15.59 -12.54
N CYS A 229 -10.84 14.36 -12.07
CA CYS A 229 -10.12 13.33 -12.80
C CYS A 229 -10.85 12.96 -14.10
N ASP A 230 -12.17 12.83 -14.07
CA ASP A 230 -12.98 12.51 -15.24
C ASP A 230 -12.97 13.65 -16.28
N GLU A 231 -13.11 14.90 -15.84
CA GLU A 231 -13.12 16.08 -16.72
C GLU A 231 -11.78 16.27 -17.45
N ASN A 232 -10.66 15.86 -16.84
CA ASN A 232 -9.32 16.12 -17.35
C ASN A 232 -8.62 14.86 -17.87
N GLY A 233 -9.23 13.68 -17.75
CA GLY A 233 -8.61 12.39 -18.08
C GLY A 233 -7.40 12.06 -17.21
N ILE A 234 -7.45 12.41 -15.93
CA ILE A 234 -6.41 12.08 -14.93
C ILE A 234 -6.74 10.71 -14.33
N VAL A 235 -5.73 9.85 -14.18
CA VAL A 235 -5.91 8.55 -13.50
C VAL A 235 -6.03 8.77 -12.00
N PHE A 236 -7.16 8.37 -11.42
CA PHE A 236 -7.38 8.45 -9.98
C PHE A 236 -6.87 7.19 -9.28
N ILE A 237 -5.88 7.34 -8.39
CA ILE A 237 -5.23 6.22 -7.70
C ILE A 237 -5.57 6.27 -6.22
N ALA A 238 -6.18 5.20 -5.71
CA ALA A 238 -6.38 5.03 -4.28
C ALA A 238 -5.25 4.15 -3.70
N ASP A 239 -4.47 4.72 -2.78
CA ASP A 239 -3.41 4.00 -2.09
C ASP A 239 -3.97 3.25 -0.88
N GLU A 240 -4.27 1.96 -1.09
CA GLU A 240 -4.83 1.06 -0.08
C GLU A 240 -3.77 0.13 0.54
N VAL A 241 -2.49 0.48 0.39
CA VAL A 241 -1.38 -0.28 0.99
C VAL A 241 -1.60 -0.47 2.49
N GLN A 242 -2.15 0.52 3.20
CA GLN A 242 -2.42 0.45 4.65
C GLN A 242 -3.87 0.17 5.01
N THR A 243 -4.82 0.69 4.23
CA THR A 243 -6.25 0.65 4.55
C THR A 243 -6.95 -0.61 4.06
N GLY A 244 -6.34 -1.34 3.13
CA GLY A 244 -6.90 -2.57 2.59
C GLY A 244 -6.91 -3.73 3.58
N TYR A 245 -7.56 -4.82 3.16
CA TYR A 245 -7.73 -6.07 3.89
C TYR A 245 -8.42 -5.88 5.24
N GLY A 246 -9.59 -5.26 5.28
CA GLY A 246 -10.43 -5.23 6.49
C GLY A 246 -10.03 -4.17 7.53
N ARG A 247 -8.93 -3.43 7.33
CA ARG A 247 -8.37 -2.52 8.34
C ARG A 247 -9.37 -1.45 8.78
N THR A 248 -10.25 -1.00 7.89
CA THR A 248 -11.24 0.05 8.14
C THR A 248 -12.66 -0.49 8.32
N GLY A 249 -12.83 -1.80 8.58
CA GLY A 249 -14.17 -2.41 8.70
C GLY A 249 -14.87 -2.74 7.37
N LYS A 250 -14.15 -2.56 6.25
CA LYS A 250 -14.48 -3.04 4.90
C LYS A 250 -13.27 -3.72 4.29
N MET A 251 -13.45 -4.57 3.28
CA MET A 251 -12.31 -5.26 2.67
C MET A 251 -11.32 -4.24 2.08
N PHE A 252 -11.82 -3.21 1.41
CA PHE A 252 -11.07 -2.03 0.98
C PHE A 252 -11.75 -0.75 1.49
N ALA A 253 -10.98 0.25 1.91
CA ALA A 253 -11.55 1.50 2.41
C ALA A 253 -12.33 2.29 1.36
N MET A 254 -12.01 2.11 0.07
CA MET A 254 -12.76 2.66 -1.05
C MET A 254 -14.22 2.19 -1.09
N GLU A 255 -14.58 1.09 -0.42
CA GLU A 255 -15.99 0.67 -0.28
C GLU A 255 -16.83 1.61 0.59
N HIS A 256 -16.19 2.48 1.39
CA HIS A 256 -16.90 3.52 2.16
C HIS A 256 -17.31 4.72 1.31
N TYR A 257 -16.86 4.79 0.05
CA TYR A 257 -17.10 5.91 -0.85
C TYR A 257 -18.00 5.51 -2.03
N ASP A 258 -18.75 6.49 -2.52
CA ASP A 258 -19.62 6.38 -3.69
C ASP A 258 -18.88 6.57 -5.03
N VAL A 259 -17.57 6.87 -4.98
CA VAL A 259 -16.70 7.00 -6.15
C VAL A 259 -15.77 5.82 -6.32
N LYS A 260 -15.40 5.52 -7.57
CA LYS A 260 -14.48 4.43 -7.90
C LYS A 260 -13.13 4.97 -8.39
N PRO A 261 -12.00 4.42 -7.92
CA PRO A 261 -10.70 4.76 -8.45
C PRO A 261 -10.46 4.03 -9.78
N ASP A 262 -9.43 4.46 -10.49
CA ASP A 262 -8.98 3.81 -11.73
C ASP A 262 -7.93 2.72 -11.44
N LEU A 263 -7.08 2.97 -10.43
CA LEU A 263 -6.08 2.03 -9.92
C LEU A 263 -6.15 2.00 -8.38
N ILE A 264 -5.87 0.84 -7.79
CA ILE A 264 -5.65 0.66 -6.35
C ILE A 264 -4.28 -0.01 -6.13
N THR A 265 -3.49 0.53 -5.21
CA THR A 265 -2.25 -0.10 -4.74
C THR A 265 -2.49 -0.89 -3.46
N VAL A 266 -1.96 -2.10 -3.37
CA VAL A 266 -2.10 -3.00 -2.22
C VAL A 266 -0.74 -3.55 -1.79
N ALA A 267 -0.55 -3.78 -0.49
CA ALA A 267 0.61 -4.51 0.05
C ALA A 267 0.29 -4.94 1.50
N LYS A 268 1.26 -4.81 2.42
CA LYS A 268 1.13 -5.05 3.86
C LYS A 268 0.35 -6.32 4.18
N SER A 269 -0.93 -6.17 4.54
CA SER A 269 -1.79 -7.28 4.96
C SER A 269 -2.17 -8.27 3.86
N LEU A 270 -1.94 -7.94 2.59
CA LEU A 270 -2.20 -8.81 1.44
C LEU A 270 -1.71 -10.24 1.63
N ALA A 271 -0.51 -10.41 2.18
CA ALA A 271 0.14 -11.72 2.30
C ALA A 271 0.54 -12.07 3.74
N GLY A 272 -0.13 -11.48 4.75
CA GLY A 272 -0.01 -11.91 6.15
C GLY A 272 1.43 -11.93 6.70
N GLY A 273 2.25 -10.95 6.30
CA GLY A 273 3.67 -10.84 6.70
C GLY A 273 4.68 -11.26 5.64
N PHE A 274 4.26 -11.92 4.56
CA PHE A 274 5.15 -12.23 3.43
C PHE A 274 5.26 -11.03 2.48
N PRO A 275 6.43 -10.76 1.87
CA PRO A 275 6.60 -9.62 0.97
C PRO A 275 5.81 -9.80 -0.33
N LEU A 276 4.69 -9.09 -0.44
CA LEU A 276 3.89 -8.99 -1.65
C LEU A 276 3.20 -7.64 -1.70
N SER A 277 3.12 -7.09 -2.89
CA SER A 277 2.30 -5.93 -3.20
C SER A 277 1.71 -6.08 -4.59
N GLY A 278 0.82 -5.17 -4.98
CA GLY A 278 0.27 -5.16 -6.32
C GLY A 278 -0.44 -3.87 -6.68
N VAL A 279 -0.71 -3.74 -7.98
CA VAL A 279 -1.60 -2.74 -8.54
C VAL A 279 -2.75 -3.48 -9.19
N ILE A 280 -3.97 -3.11 -8.82
CA ILE A 280 -5.19 -3.62 -9.44
C ILE A 280 -5.93 -2.44 -10.05
N GLY A 281 -6.37 -2.55 -11.30
CA GLY A 281 -7.02 -1.43 -11.94
C GLY A 281 -7.65 -1.74 -13.28
N LYS A 282 -8.26 -0.73 -13.89
CA LYS A 282 -8.94 -0.84 -15.19
C LYS A 282 -8.00 -1.42 -16.25
N ALA A 283 -8.47 -2.42 -16.98
CA ALA A 283 -7.67 -3.18 -17.96
C ALA A 283 -6.98 -2.26 -18.98
N GLY A 284 -7.70 -1.25 -19.51
CA GLY A 284 -7.14 -0.29 -20.48
C GLY A 284 -5.97 0.56 -19.96
N ILE A 285 -5.85 0.75 -18.63
CA ILE A 285 -4.70 1.44 -18.01
C ILE A 285 -3.59 0.44 -17.71
N MET A 286 -3.96 -0.74 -17.18
CA MET A 286 -3.01 -1.80 -16.82
C MET A 286 -2.25 -2.36 -18.03
N ASP A 287 -2.89 -2.41 -19.20
CA ASP A 287 -2.31 -2.91 -20.46
C ASP A 287 -1.55 -1.84 -21.28
N ALA A 288 -1.54 -0.59 -20.83
CA ALA A 288 -0.95 0.51 -21.60
C ALA A 288 0.58 0.45 -21.69
N ALA A 289 1.24 -0.24 -20.76
CA ALA A 289 2.68 -0.42 -20.79
C ALA A 289 3.06 -1.57 -21.75
N ASP A 290 4.07 -1.34 -22.60
CA ASP A 290 4.57 -2.37 -23.52
C ASP A 290 5.08 -3.61 -22.76
N PRO A 291 5.03 -4.81 -23.39
CA PRO A 291 5.59 -6.03 -22.81
C PRO A 291 7.03 -5.85 -22.31
N GLY A 292 7.26 -6.19 -21.04
CA GLY A 292 8.54 -6.00 -20.35
C GLY A 292 8.71 -4.64 -19.66
N GLY A 293 7.81 -3.68 -19.87
CA GLY A 293 7.82 -2.37 -19.21
C GLY A 293 7.45 -2.42 -17.72
N LEU A 294 6.78 -3.49 -17.29
CA LEU A 294 6.44 -3.78 -15.89
C LEU A 294 7.12 -5.08 -15.47
N GLY A 295 7.74 -5.10 -14.29
CA GLY A 295 8.52 -6.26 -13.88
C GLY A 295 9.29 -6.10 -12.59
N GLY A 296 10.08 -7.13 -12.32
CA GLY A 296 10.95 -7.24 -11.15
C GLY A 296 11.22 -8.71 -10.88
N THR A 297 12.46 -9.06 -10.59
CA THR A 297 12.86 -10.47 -10.45
C THR A 297 11.97 -11.22 -9.46
N TYR A 298 11.71 -10.65 -8.28
CA TYR A 298 10.88 -11.27 -7.24
C TYR A 298 9.40 -10.87 -7.26
N ALA A 299 8.98 -10.09 -8.25
CA ALA A 299 7.63 -9.58 -8.37
C ALA A 299 6.62 -10.75 -8.40
N GLY A 300 5.74 -10.79 -7.40
CA GLY A 300 4.78 -11.88 -7.22
C GLY A 300 5.34 -13.18 -6.66
N ASN A 301 6.37 -13.17 -5.80
CA ASN A 301 7.01 -14.41 -5.29
C ASN A 301 6.01 -15.54 -4.92
N PRO A 302 6.21 -16.79 -5.39
CA PRO A 302 5.27 -17.90 -5.19
C PRO A 302 4.89 -18.18 -3.72
N LEU A 303 5.83 -18.01 -2.78
CA LEU A 303 5.55 -18.19 -1.35
C LEU A 303 4.57 -17.13 -0.84
N ALA A 304 4.78 -15.88 -1.26
CA ALA A 304 3.92 -14.77 -0.87
C ALA A 304 2.55 -14.84 -1.58
N ILE A 305 2.49 -15.36 -2.81
CA ILE A 305 1.24 -15.66 -3.51
C ILE A 305 0.44 -16.73 -2.78
N ALA A 306 1.08 -17.83 -2.36
CA ALA A 306 0.43 -18.88 -1.57
C ALA A 306 -0.07 -18.32 -0.23
N ALA A 307 0.72 -17.47 0.43
CA ALA A 307 0.30 -16.78 1.65
C ALA A 307 -0.94 -15.89 1.41
N ALA A 308 -0.94 -15.09 0.34
CA ALA A 308 -2.05 -14.20 0.01
C ALA A 308 -3.35 -14.95 -0.32
N MET A 309 -3.26 -16.06 -1.04
CA MET A 309 -4.40 -16.95 -1.27
C MET A 309 -5.00 -17.43 0.05
N ALA A 310 -4.16 -17.86 0.99
CA ALA A 310 -4.59 -18.28 2.32
C ALA A 310 -5.12 -17.10 3.17
N VAL A 311 -4.59 -15.89 3.02
CA VAL A 311 -5.14 -14.69 3.66
C VAL A 311 -6.59 -14.48 3.22
N LEU A 312 -6.87 -14.49 1.92
CA LEU A 312 -8.23 -14.30 1.41
C LEU A 312 -9.19 -15.37 1.96
N ASP A 313 -8.75 -16.62 2.04
CA ASP A 313 -9.53 -17.71 2.65
C ASP A 313 -9.81 -17.47 4.14
N VAL A 314 -8.84 -16.96 4.90
CA VAL A 314 -9.01 -16.63 6.32
C VAL A 314 -10.01 -15.48 6.49
N PHE A 315 -9.92 -14.44 5.67
CA PHE A 315 -10.86 -13.31 5.70
C PHE A 315 -12.31 -13.78 5.50
N GLU A 316 -12.53 -14.68 4.55
CA GLU A 316 -13.84 -15.27 4.27
C GLU A 316 -14.32 -16.20 5.39
N LYS A 317 -13.50 -17.16 5.81
CA LYS A 317 -13.89 -18.20 6.78
C LYS A 317 -14.05 -17.67 8.20
N GLU A 318 -13.16 -16.76 8.62
CA GLU A 318 -13.12 -16.24 9.99
C GLU A 318 -13.81 -14.89 10.14
N LYS A 319 -14.38 -14.35 9.04
CA LYS A 319 -15.15 -13.10 9.02
C LYS A 319 -14.37 -11.94 9.64
N LEU A 320 -13.11 -11.77 9.23
CA LEU A 320 -12.21 -10.78 9.84
C LEU A 320 -12.68 -9.34 9.67
N VAL A 321 -13.48 -9.04 8.63
CA VAL A 321 -14.12 -7.73 8.47
C VAL A 321 -15.13 -7.46 9.58
N ASP A 322 -15.99 -8.44 9.91
CA ASP A 322 -16.95 -8.33 11.02
C ASP A 322 -16.21 -8.15 12.35
N ARG A 323 -15.09 -8.87 12.53
CA ARG A 323 -14.23 -8.70 13.70
C ARG A 323 -13.65 -7.29 13.79
N ALA A 324 -13.20 -6.71 12.68
CA ALA A 324 -12.67 -5.34 12.66
C ALA A 324 -13.74 -4.32 13.07
N ASN A 325 -14.97 -4.47 12.57
CA ASN A 325 -16.11 -3.62 12.97
C ASN A 325 -16.41 -3.73 14.48
N HIS A 326 -16.48 -4.95 15.01
CA HIS A 326 -16.69 -5.16 16.44
C HIS A 326 -15.59 -4.54 17.32
N ILE A 327 -14.33 -4.51 16.86
CA ILE A 327 -13.25 -3.83 17.58
C ILE A 327 -13.42 -2.32 17.50
N GLY A 328 -13.78 -1.78 16.33
CA GLY A 328 -13.95 -0.33 16.13
C GLY A 328 -15.11 0.29 16.89
N GLU A 329 -16.13 -0.50 17.27
CA GLU A 329 -17.27 -0.06 18.08
C GLU A 329 -16.96 0.06 19.59
N ARG A 330 -15.82 -0.45 20.05
CA ARG A 330 -15.44 -0.49 21.46
C ARG A 330 -14.49 0.62 21.86
#